data_AF-A0A132A5B8-F1
#
_entry.id   AF-A0A132A5B8-F1
#
_cell.length_a   1.000
_cell.length_b   1.000
_cell.length_c   1.000
_cell.angle_alpha   90.00
_cell.angle_beta   90.00
_cell.angle_gamma   90.00
#
_symmetry.space_group_name_H-M   'P 1'
#
loop_
_entity.id
_entity.type
_entity.pdbx_description
1 polymer ?
#
loop_
_entity_poly.entity_id
_entity_poly.type
_entity_poly.pdbx_seq_one_letter_code
_entity_poly.pdbx_strand_id
1 'polypeptide(L)'
;MHSHRLTYYLWVLYATLLTLSDHCGYHFPFTLPPIFHDFHHLKFNVNYGILGLLDWIHGTDKQFRESKYFAKNRIYFSLNSPSALLSE
;
A
#
# COMPACT_ATOMS: atom_id res chain seq x y z
N MET A 1 12.06 27.36 1.73
CA MET A 1 12.27 25.93 2.08
C MET A 1 13.42 25.42 1.22
N HIS A 2 14.60 25.16 1.79
CA HIS A 2 15.72 24.57 1.04
C HIS A 2 15.87 23.10 1.47
N SER A 3 15.07 22.23 0.85
CA SER A 3 15.21 20.79 1.03
C SER A 3 16.54 20.34 0.43
N HIS A 4 17.30 19.48 1.14
CA HIS A 4 18.50 18.91 0.57
C HIS A 4 18.16 18.15 -0.73
N ARG A 5 18.89 18.41 -1.81
CA ARG A 5 18.57 17.88 -3.15
C ARG A 5 18.41 16.36 -3.15
N LEU A 6 19.28 15.65 -2.43
CA LEU A 6 19.19 14.20 -2.32
C LEU A 6 17.86 13.77 -1.68
N THR A 7 17.44 14.41 -0.59
CA THR A 7 16.17 14.09 0.08
C THR A 7 14.98 14.36 -0.83
N TYR A 8 15.02 15.45 -1.60
CA TYR A 8 13.99 15.74 -2.59
C TYR A 8 13.91 14.65 -3.67
N TYR A 9 15.03 14.27 -4.29
CA TYR A 9 15.04 13.23 -5.32
C TYR A 9 14.62 11.87 -4.78
N LEU A 10 15.07 11.49 -3.58
CA LEU A 10 14.65 10.25 -2.93
C LEU A 10 13.14 10.26 -2.65
N TRP A 11 12.59 11.38 -2.18
CA TRP A 11 11.16 11.51 -1.95
C TRP A 11 10.35 11.42 -3.25
N VAL A 12 10.78 12.10 -4.31
CA VAL A 12 10.11 12.04 -5.62
C VAL A 12 10.15 10.62 -6.18
N LEU A 13 11.31 9.97 -6.17
CA LEU A 13 11.44 8.59 -6.64
C LEU A 13 10.51 7.65 -5.87
N TYR A 14 10.51 7.74 -4.54
CA TYR A 14 9.68 6.90 -3.69
C TYR A 14 8.18 7.15 -3.93
N ALA A 15 7.75 8.41 -3.96
CA ALA A 15 6.37 8.78 -4.22
C ALA A 15 5.90 8.28 -5.60
N THR A 16 6.73 8.44 -6.64
CA THR A 16 6.39 7.95 -7.99
C THR A 16 6.28 6.43 -8.04
N LEU A 17 7.19 5.69 -7.40
CA LEU A 17 7.14 4.23 -7.37
C LEU A 17 5.90 3.72 -6.62
N LEU A 18 5.53 4.36 -5.51
CA LEU A 18 4.30 4.02 -4.78
C LEU A 18 3.05 4.28 -5.62
N THR A 19 2.92 5.47 -6.20
CA THR A 19 1.76 5.80 -7.07
C THR A 19 1.64 4.82 -8.23
N LEU A 20 2.77 4.42 -8.84
CA LEU A 20 2.75 3.43 -9.91
C LEU A 20 2.26 2.07 -9.39
N SER A 21 2.76 1.62 -8.25
CA SER A 21 2.32 0.37 -7.61
C SER A 21 0.82 0.38 -7.30
N ASP A 22 0.31 1.49 -6.75
CA ASP A 22 -1.09 1.65 -6.34
C ASP A 22 -2.08 1.71 -7.52
N HIS A 23 -1.64 2.10 -8.72
CA HIS A 23 -2.54 2.37 -9.84
C HIS A 23 -2.26 1.58 -11.12
N CYS A 24 -1.26 0.70 -11.15
CA CYS A 24 -0.98 -0.13 -12.32
C CYS A 24 -1.78 -1.44 -12.38
N GLY A 25 -2.49 -1.80 -11.30
CA GLY A 25 -3.26 -3.05 -11.21
C GLY A 25 -2.42 -4.31 -10.96
N TYR A 26 -1.12 -4.17 -10.71
CA TYR A 26 -0.22 -5.27 -10.37
C TYR A 26 0.25 -5.19 -8.92
N HIS A 27 0.43 -6.35 -8.29
CA HIS A 27 1.06 -6.46 -6.98
C HIS A 27 2.50 -6.95 -7.15
N PHE A 28 3.46 -6.02 -7.07
CA PHE A 28 4.87 -6.33 -7.27
C PHE A 28 5.52 -6.95 -6.02
N PRO A 29 6.50 -7.85 -6.19
CA PRO A 29 7.27 -8.36 -5.06
C PRO A 29 8.08 -7.23 -4.42
N PHE A 30 8.31 -7.31 -3.11
CA PHE A 30 9.09 -6.35 -2.32
C PHE A 30 8.51 -4.92 -2.24
N THR A 31 7.25 -4.72 -2.65
CA THR A 31 6.57 -3.42 -2.61
C THR A 31 5.46 -3.40 -1.58
N LEU A 32 5.04 -2.19 -1.16
CA LEU A 32 3.83 -2.05 -0.36
C LEU A 32 2.61 -2.49 -1.20
N PRO A 33 1.71 -3.30 -0.63
CA PRO A 33 0.55 -3.81 -1.34
C PRO A 33 -0.44 -2.68 -1.67
N PRO A 34 -1.00 -2.63 -2.89
CA PRO A 34 -1.98 -1.59 -3.29
C PRO A 34 -3.34 -1.77 -2.59
N ILE A 35 -3.55 -2.91 -1.92
CA ILE A 35 -4.86 -3.35 -1.40
C ILE A 35 -5.45 -2.37 -0.38
N PHE A 36 -4.61 -1.72 0.45
CA PHE A 36 -5.08 -0.71 1.39
C PHE A 36 -5.68 0.51 0.66
N HIS A 37 -5.03 0.93 -0.42
CA HIS A 37 -5.43 2.04 -1.28
C HIS A 37 -6.62 1.66 -2.19
N ASP A 38 -6.65 0.44 -2.72
CA ASP A 38 -7.80 -0.09 -3.46
C ASP A 38 -9.05 -0.13 -2.59
N PHE A 39 -8.91 -0.47 -1.30
CA PHE A 39 -10.02 -0.44 -0.36
C PHE A 39 -10.52 0.97 -0.10
N HIS A 40 -9.62 1.96 -0.07
CA HIS A 40 -10.01 3.37 -0.09
C HIS A 40 -10.84 3.70 -1.33
N HIS A 41 -10.43 3.31 -2.52
CA HIS A 41 -11.24 3.52 -3.73
C HIS A 41 -12.58 2.79 -3.72
N LEU A 42 -12.65 1.61 -3.08
CA LEU A 42 -13.88 0.84 -2.96
C LEU A 42 -14.92 1.47 -2.01
N LYS A 43 -14.49 2.13 -0.93
CA LYS A 43 -15.37 2.62 0.15
C LYS A 43 -15.38 4.13 0.33
N PHE A 44 -14.36 4.82 -0.16
CA PHE A 44 -14.13 6.25 -0.19
C PHE A 44 -13.91 6.95 1.18
N ASN A 45 -14.61 6.53 2.23
CA ASN A 45 -14.60 7.18 3.56
C ASN A 45 -13.75 6.44 4.62
N VAL A 46 -12.69 5.77 4.20
CA VAL A 46 -11.78 4.96 5.02
C VAL A 46 -10.38 5.02 4.43
N ASN A 47 -9.35 4.56 5.16
CA ASN A 47 -8.00 4.31 4.63
C ASN A 47 -7.37 5.52 3.91
N TYR A 48 -7.30 6.68 4.56
CA TYR A 48 -6.88 7.94 3.95
C TYR A 48 -5.37 8.07 3.73
N GLY A 49 -4.56 7.45 4.59
CA GLY A 49 -3.11 7.57 4.58
C GLY A 49 -2.43 6.44 3.84
N ILE A 50 -1.42 6.76 3.03
CA ILE A 50 -0.63 5.76 2.27
C ILE A 50 0.07 4.75 3.19
N LEU A 51 0.55 5.19 4.35
CA LEU A 51 1.24 4.33 5.32
C LEU A 51 0.30 3.71 6.38
N GLY A 52 -0.97 4.13 6.43
CA GLY A 52 -1.95 3.67 7.43
C GLY A 52 -1.67 4.06 8.89
N LEU A 53 -0.53 4.66 9.24
CA LEU A 53 -0.20 5.00 10.63
C LEU A 53 -1.24 5.94 11.27
N LEU A 54 -1.61 7.00 10.56
CA LEU A 54 -2.64 7.92 11.06
C LEU A 54 -4.02 7.26 11.02
N ASP A 55 -4.29 6.39 10.06
CA ASP A 55 -5.56 5.66 10.03
C ASP A 55 -5.71 4.73 11.23
N TRP A 56 -4.63 4.09 11.65
CA TRP A 56 -4.61 3.25 12.85
C TRP A 56 -4.87 4.07 14.12
N ILE A 57 -4.24 5.24 14.25
CA ILE A 57 -4.43 6.15 15.39
C ILE A 57 -5.87 6.68 15.44
N HIS A 58 -6.44 7.07 14.30
CA HIS A 58 -7.77 7.68 14.21
C HIS A 58 -8.89 6.65 14.00
N GLY A 59 -8.55 5.38 13.78
CA GLY A 59 -9.48 4.28 13.57
C GLY A 59 -10.20 4.28 12.22
N THR A 60 -9.65 4.96 11.20
CA THR A 60 -10.22 5.01 9.84
C THR A 60 -9.87 3.79 8.99
N ASP A 61 -9.05 2.86 9.52
CA ASP A 61 -8.73 1.56 8.92
C ASP A 61 -9.55 0.38 9.50
N LYS A 62 -10.43 0.61 10.48
CA LYS A 62 -11.16 -0.48 11.18
C LYS A 62 -11.92 -1.39 10.23
N GLN A 63 -12.69 -0.81 9.31
CA GLN A 63 -13.45 -1.58 8.31
C GLN A 63 -12.53 -2.39 7.41
N PHE A 64 -11.35 -1.86 7.08
CA PHE A 64 -10.37 -2.58 6.28
C PHE A 64 -9.86 -3.81 7.04
N ARG A 65 -9.47 -3.64 8.31
CA ARG A 65 -8.96 -4.71 9.17
C ARG A 65 -9.97 -5.82 9.43
N GLU A 66 -11.25 -5.50 9.47
CA GLU A 66 -12.35 -6.47 9.62
C GLU A 66 -12.73 -7.15 8.29
N SER A 67 -12.23 -6.65 7.16
CA SER A 67 -12.56 -7.17 5.84
C SER A 67 -11.70 -8.37 5.42
N LYS A 68 -12.21 -9.14 4.45
CA LYS A 68 -11.43 -10.19 3.77
C LYS A 68 -10.19 -9.67 3.02
N TYR A 69 -10.09 -8.36 2.78
CA TYR A 69 -8.95 -7.76 2.06
C TYR A 69 -7.72 -7.66 2.98
N PHE A 70 -7.91 -7.54 4.29
CA PHE A 70 -6.81 -7.45 5.25
C PHE A 70 -5.89 -8.67 5.21
N ALA A 71 -6.45 -9.87 5.09
CA ALA A 71 -5.68 -11.12 4.99
C ALA A 71 -4.74 -11.19 3.76
N LYS A 72 -5.06 -10.40 2.72
CA LYS A 72 -4.27 -10.31 1.48
C LYS A 72 -3.26 -9.16 1.50
N ASN A 73 -3.36 -8.26 2.47
CA ASN A 73 -2.56 -7.05 2.59
C ASN A 73 -1.18 -7.33 3.18
N ARG A 74 -0.30 -7.94 2.37
CA ARG A 74 1.05 -8.31 2.79
C ARG A 74 2.04 -8.14 1.65
N ILE A 75 3.29 -7.90 2.03
CA ILE A 75 4.41 -7.82 1.09
C ILE A 75 4.85 -9.25 0.74
N TYR A 76 5.04 -9.51 -0.55
CA TYR A 76 5.62 -10.77 -1.02
C TYR A 76 7.12 -10.62 -1.19
N PHE A 77 7.89 -11.41 -0.44
CA PHE A 77 9.36 -11.47 -0.52
C PHE A 77 9.83 -12.59 -1.46
N SER A 78 9.10 -12.83 -2.53
CA SER A 78 9.38 -13.88 -3.52
C SER A 78 8.92 -13.42 -4.89
N LEU A 79 9.57 -13.91 -5.94
CA LEU A 79 9.15 -13.70 -7.33
C LEU A 79 8.00 -14.64 -7.75
N ASN A 80 7.65 -15.61 -6.90
CA ASN A 80 6.52 -16.50 -7.13
C ASN A 80 5.20 -15.72 -7.07
N SER A 81 4.22 -16.16 -7.85
CA SER A 81 2.90 -15.52 -7.84
C SER A 81 2.21 -15.66 -6.47
N PRO A 82 1.33 -14.72 -6.10
CA PRO A 82 0.54 -14.84 -4.88
C PRO A 82 -0.24 -16.16 -4.79
N SER A 83 -0.71 -16.69 -5.93
CA SER A 83 -1.42 -17.97 -5.98
C SER A 83 -0.54 -19.15 -5.57
N ALA A 84 0.72 -19.18 -6.01
CA ALA A 84 1.68 -20.20 -5.61
C ALA A 84 2.05 -20.10 -4.12
N LEU A 85 2.07 -18.89 -3.56
CA LEU A 85 2.38 -18.63 -2.14
C LEU A 85 1.18 -18.82 -1.19
N LEU A 86 -0.03 -19.02 -1.72
CA LEU A 86 -1.27 -19.19 -0.96
C LEU A 86 -1.77 -20.64 -0.97
N SER A 87 -1.17 -21.51 -1.78
CA SER A 87 -1.52 -22.92 -1.93
C SER A 87 -0.70 -23.88 -1.06
N GLU A 88 0.26 -23.36 -0.31
CA GLU A 88 1.03 -24.07 0.74
C GLU A 88 0.41 -23.82 2.12
#